data_AF-A0A1J5LL43-F1
#
_entry.id   AF-A0A1J5LL43-F1
#
_cell.length_a   1.000
_cell.length_b   1.000
_cell.length_c   1.000
_cell.angle_alpha   90.00
_cell.angle_beta   90.00
_cell.angle_gamma   90.00
#
_symmetry.space_group_name_H-M   'P 1'
#
loop_
_entity.id
_entity.type
_entity.pdbx_description
1 polymer ?
#
loop_
_entity_poly.entity_id
_entity_poly.type
_entity_poly.pdbx_seq_one_letter_code
_entity_poly.pdbx_strand_id
1 'polypeptide(L)' 'MRFSFIAKNADMLPIERLCRIMNVSPRGYRAFRRRPLSLSQRKDMVVLAHIREQFRLSLGSYGRPRMT' A
#
# COMPACT_ATOMS: atom_id res chain seq x y z
N MET A 1 -8.08 4.38 -0.59
CA MET A 1 -8.68 3.79 -1.81
C MET A 1 -8.68 4.73 -3.02
N ARG A 2 -9.29 5.93 -2.97
CA ARG A 2 -9.41 6.82 -4.15
C ARG A 2 -8.09 7.16 -4.86
N PHE A 3 -7.08 7.64 -4.13
CA PHE A 3 -5.79 7.98 -4.76
C PHE A 3 -5.00 6.76 -5.26
N SER A 4 -5.16 5.59 -4.64
CA SER A 4 -4.55 4.35 -5.12
C SER A 4 -5.18 3.90 -6.44
N PHE A 5 -6.49 4.06 -6.60
CA PHE A 5 -7.17 3.83 -7.88
C PHE A 5 -6.62 4.74 -8.98
N ILE A 6 -6.45 6.03 -8.70
CA ILE A 6 -5.85 6.98 -9.65
C ILE A 6 -4.43 6.56 -10.02
N ALA A 7 -3.61 6.17 -9.03
CA ALA A 7 -2.24 5.73 -9.28
C ALA A 7 -2.16 4.48 -10.17
N LYS A 8 -3.06 3.52 -10.00
CA LYS A 8 -3.11 2.29 -10.81
C LYS A 8 -3.53 2.52 -12.26
N ASN A 9 -4.30 3.58 -12.53
CA ASN A 9 -4.85 3.87 -13.85
C ASN A 9 -4.21 5.09 -14.53
N ALA A 10 -3.16 5.66 -13.93
CA ALA A 10 -2.53 6.90 -14.39
C ALA A 10 -1.87 6.77 -15.78
N ASP A 11 -1.54 5.55 -16.19
CA ASP A 11 -0.93 5.27 -17.50
C ASP A 11 -1.98 5.16 -18.63
N MET A 12 -3.23 4.86 -18.27
CA MET A 12 -4.31 4.67 -19.24
C MET A 12 -5.13 5.93 -19.49
N LEU A 13 -5.23 6.81 -18.49
CA LEU A 13 -6.10 7.99 -18.54
C LEU A 13 -5.41 9.21 -17.93
N PRO A 14 -5.69 10.44 -18.43
CA PRO A 14 -5.17 11.66 -17.84
C PRO A 14 -5.54 11.78 -16.36
N ILE A 15 -4.55 12.12 -15.52
CA ILE A 15 -4.71 12.25 -14.07
C ILE A 15 -5.84 13.22 -13.71
N GLU A 16 -5.99 14.32 -14.45
CA GLU A 16 -7.06 15.30 -14.19
C GLU A 16 -8.47 14.73 -14.40
N ARG A 17 -8.63 13.84 -15.39
CA ARG A 17 -9.90 13.15 -15.63
C ARG A 17 -10.18 12.17 -14.50
N LEU A 18 -9.18 11.40 -14.09
CA LEU A 18 -9.29 10.48 -12.95
C LEU A 18 -9.59 11.20 -11.64
N CYS A 19 -8.97 12.36 -11.39
CA CYS A 19 -9.25 13.20 -10.23
C CYS A 19 -10.71 13.69 -10.23
N ARG A 20 -11.24 14.12 -11.39
CA ARG A 20 -12.66 14.49 -11.53
C ARG A 20 -13.60 13.32 -11.27
N ILE A 21 -13.34 12.16 -11.90
CA ILE A 21 -14.15 10.94 -11.72
C ILE A 21 -14.20 10.52 -10.24
N MET A 22 -13.04 10.54 -9.56
CA MET A 22 -12.95 10.15 -8.15
C MET A 22 -13.34 11.26 -7.17
N ASN A 23 -13.77 12.43 -7.67
CA ASN A 23 -14.10 13.63 -6.91
C ASN A 23 -13.01 14.00 -5.89
N VAL A 24 -11.76 14.15 -6.36
CA VAL A 24 -10.61 14.57 -5.57
C VAL A 24 -9.81 15.65 -6.29
N SER A 25 -9.08 16.48 -5.54
CA SER A 25 -8.24 17.51 -6.16
C SER A 25 -6.93 16.92 -6.72
N PRO A 26 -6.43 17.43 -7.87
CA PRO A 26 -5.10 17.08 -8.38
C PRO A 26 -3.98 17.39 -7.36
N ARG A 27 -4.12 18.47 -6.59
CA ARG A 27 -3.19 18.82 -5.51
C ARG A 27 -3.16 17.73 -4.43
N GLY A 28 -4.33 17.22 -4.04
CA GLY A 28 -4.43 16.11 -3.08
C GLY A 28 -3.75 14.85 -3.59
N TYR A 29 -3.90 14.52 -4.87
CA TYR A 29 -3.22 13.38 -5.49
C TYR A 29 -1.69 13.57 -5.53
N ARG A 30 -1.21 14.76 -5.91
CA ARG A 30 0.24 15.09 -5.87
C ARG A 30 0.80 14.96 -4.45
N ALA A 31 0.08 15.46 -3.45
CA ALA A 31 0.46 15.32 -2.05
C ALA A 31 0.51 13.84 -1.64
N PHE A 32 -0.51 13.05 -2.01
CA PHE A 32 -0.51 11.60 -1.79
C PHE A 32 0.73 10.92 -2.40
N ARG A 33 1.11 11.24 -3.64
CA ARG A 33 2.29 10.65 -4.30
C ARG A 33 3.61 11.02 -3.63
N ARG A 34 3.72 12.22 -3.06
CA ARG A 34 4.93 12.71 -2.40
C ARG A 34 5.01 12.34 -0.92
N ARG A 35 3.92 11.87 -0.32
CA ARG A 35 3.89 11.53 1.11
C ARG A 35 4.89 10.40 1.39
N PRO A 36 5.79 10.56 2.37
CA PRO A 36 6.63 9.47 2.82
C PRO A 36 5.77 8.39 3.49
N LEU A 37 6.31 7.18 3.57
CA LEU A 37 5.71 6.10 4.35
C LEU A 37 5.56 6.52 5.81
N SER A 38 4.37 6.30 6.38
CA SER A 38 4.09 6.59 7.78
C SER A 38 4.89 5.67 8.71
N LEU A 39 5.05 6.08 9.96
CA LEU A 39 5.73 5.25 10.96
C LEU A 39 5.06 3.89 11.13
N SER A 40 3.72 3.84 11.18
CA SER A 40 2.97 2.58 11.28
C SER A 40 3.21 1.68 10.08
N GLN A 41 3.18 2.23 8.85
CA GLN A 41 3.47 1.45 7.65
C GLN A 41 4.88 0.84 7.67
N ARG A 42 5.86 1.58 8.17
CA ARG A 42 7.22 1.05 8.33
C ARG A 42 7.28 -0.09 9.34
N LYS A 43 6.59 0.04 10.47
CA LYS A 43 6.48 -1.05 11.48
C LYS A 43 5.79 -2.27 10.89
N ASP A 44 4.71 -2.08 10.15
CA ASP A 44 3.97 -3.16 9.50
C ASP A 44 4.84 -3.91 8.48
N MET A 45 5.72 -3.21 7.75
CA MET A 45 6.66 -3.86 6.83
C MET A 45 7.65 -4.79 7.54
N VAL A 46 8.14 -4.40 8.72
CA VAL A 46 9.02 -5.24 9.55
C VAL A 46 8.28 -6.50 10.01
N VAL A 47 7.07 -6.32 10.55
CA VAL A 47 6.22 -7.45 10.97
C VAL A 47 5.90 -8.37 9.80
N LEU A 48 5.56 -7.81 8.63
CA LEU A 48 5.26 -8.58 7.42
C LEU A 48 6.47 -9.40 6.94
N ALA A 49 7.68 -8.84 7.05
CA ALA A 49 8.91 -9.57 6.73
C ALA A 49 9.11 -10.77 7.68
N HIS A 50 8.91 -10.57 8.99
CA HIS A 50 8.97 -11.66 9.96
C HIS A 50 7.92 -12.73 9.70
N ILE A 51 6.69 -12.33 9.37
CA ILE A 51 5.60 -13.26 9.04
C ILE A 51 5.98 -14.15 7.86
N ARG A 52 6.46 -13.54 6.78
CA ARG A 52 6.88 -14.27 5.57
C ARG A 52 8.01 -15.24 5.83
N GLU A 53 8.99 -14.82 6.62
CA GLU A 53 10.12 -15.68 6.99
C GLU A 53 9.68 -16.88 7.82
N GLN A 54 8.83 -16.66 8.83
CA GLN A 54 8.32 -17.75 9.66
C GLN A 54 7.42 -18.72 8.91
N PHE A 55 6.65 -18.22 7.94
CA PHE A 55 5.86 -19.07 7.03
C PHE A 55 6.73 -19.90 6.10
N ARG A 56 7.82 -19.32 5.58
CA ARG A 56 8.81 -20.03 4.78
C ARG A 56 9.48 -21.15 5.59
N LEU A 57 9.90 -20.84 6.82
CA LEU A 57 10.49 -21.81 7.75
C LEU A 57 9.51 -22.91 8.18
N SER A 58 8.19 -22.66 8.10
CA SER A 58 7.17 -23.66 8.39
C SER A 58 6.81 -24.55 7.19
N LEU A 59 7.52 -24.41 6.06
CA LEU A 59 7.19 -25.05 4.79
C LEU A 59 5.75 -24.73 4.33
N GLY A 60 5.25 -23.55 4.67
CA GLY A 60 3.89 -23.13 4.37
C GLY A 60 2.82 -23.70 5.30
N SER A 61 3.20 -24.30 6.43
CA SER A 61 2.26 -24.85 7.41
C SER A 61 1.55 -23.75 8.20
N TYR A 62 0.23 -23.87 8.33
CA TYR A 62 -0.62 -22.99 9.12
C TYR A 62 -0.61 -23.37 10.62
N GLY A 63 -0.86 -22.41 11.52
CA GLY A 63 -0.99 -22.67 12.96
C GLY A 63 0.32 -22.80 13.76
N ARG A 64 1.45 -22.33 13.23
CA ARG A 64 2.75 -22.33 13.94
C ARG A 64 2.72 -21.39 15.17
N PRO A 65 3.50 -21.65 16.24
CA PRO A 65 3.59 -20.80 17.43
C PRO A 65 3.69 -19.30 17.13
N ARG A 66 3.03 -18.51 18.00
CA ARG A 66 2.96 -17.06 17.88
C ARG A 66 4.37 -16.46 17.86
N MET A 67 4.58 -15.55 16.92
CA MET A 67 5.78 -14.70 16.88
C MET A 67 5.70 -13.74 18.08
N THR A 68 6.71 -13.79 18.95
CA THR A 68 6.87 -12.89 20.11
C THR A 68 7.77 -11.73 19.75
#